data_AF-A0A7C8TZ26-F1
#
_entry.id   AF-A0A7C8TZ26-F1
#
_cell.length_a   1.000
_cell.length_b   1.000
_cell.length_c   1.000
_cell.angle_alpha   90.00
_cell.angle_beta   90.00
_cell.angle_gamma   90.00
#
_symmetry.space_group_name_H-M   'P 1'
#
loop_
_entity.id
_entity.type
_entity.pdbx_description
1 polymer ?
#
loop_
_entity_poly.entity_id
_entity_poly.type
_entity_poly.pdbx_seq_one_letter_code
_entity_poly.pdbx_strand_id
1 'polypeptide(L)'
;MIGWAQHNFNLPVLQTFLDAKPSGELQPITKDYCQDDEGDLGMSYDELAMFAISRKIERLGAVSMFQKHVQTMAGDYTPQEMAEKIKKFHYFLALNRHKSTTLTPAYHATSYSPHNNWCDSRQFLFPFQNTGHTFQKIDDLTALIEKREYQNQLNAAPIMAKL
;
A
#
# COMPACT_ATOMS: atom_id res chain seq x y z
N MET A 1 20.53 -1.44 6.82
CA MET A 1 21.40 -2.54 7.31
C MET A 1 22.61 -2.77 6.40
N ILE A 2 22.43 -2.95 5.09
CA ILE A 2 23.52 -3.23 4.14
C ILE A 2 24.60 -2.13 4.14
N GLY A 3 24.23 -0.85 4.04
CA GLY A 3 25.20 0.25 4.09
C GLY A 3 25.99 0.34 5.40
N TRP A 4 25.39 -0.04 6.54
CA TRP A 4 26.12 -0.14 7.81
C TRP A 4 27.14 -1.28 7.77
N ALA A 5 26.77 -2.44 7.21
CA ALA A 5 27.64 -3.62 7.12
C ALA A 5 28.85 -3.38 6.20
N GLN A 6 28.69 -2.60 5.14
CA GLN A 6 29.78 -2.19 4.23
C GLN A 6 30.98 -1.61 5.00
N HIS A 7 30.72 -0.68 5.93
CA HIS A 7 31.77 -0.02 6.70
C HIS A 7 32.26 -0.84 7.89
N ASN A 8 31.35 -1.52 8.61
CA ASN A 8 31.71 -2.21 9.85
C ASN A 8 32.39 -3.57 9.62
N PHE A 9 32.13 -4.22 8.47
CA PHE A 9 32.76 -5.48 8.10
C PHE A 9 33.80 -5.32 6.97
N ASN A 10 34.10 -4.09 6.55
CA ASN A 10 35.02 -3.79 5.43
C ASN A 10 34.68 -4.56 4.15
N LEU A 11 33.40 -4.49 3.74
CA LEU A 11 32.88 -5.17 2.55
C LEU A 11 32.50 -4.15 1.46
N PRO A 12 33.49 -3.58 0.71
CA PRO A 12 33.23 -2.54 -0.30
C PRO A 12 32.36 -3.04 -1.46
N VAL A 13 32.33 -4.35 -1.71
CA VAL A 13 31.46 -4.97 -2.72
C VAL A 13 29.97 -4.69 -2.45
N LEU A 14 29.58 -4.39 -1.22
CA LEU A 14 28.18 -4.07 -0.89
C LEU A 14 27.69 -2.78 -1.57
N GLN A 15 28.59 -1.86 -1.92
CA GLN A 15 28.24 -0.62 -2.61
C GLN A 15 27.57 -0.91 -3.97
N THR A 16 28.05 -1.90 -4.72
CA THR A 16 27.49 -2.22 -6.04
C THR A 16 26.06 -2.73 -5.96
N PHE A 17 25.65 -3.33 -4.83
CA PHE A 17 24.27 -3.78 -4.61
C PHE A 17 23.35 -2.63 -4.18
N LEU A 18 23.88 -1.64 -3.46
CA LEU A 18 23.12 -0.45 -3.07
C LEU A 18 22.82 0.45 -4.28
N ASP A 19 23.77 0.53 -5.22
CA ASP A 19 23.65 1.35 -6.42
C ASP A 19 22.88 0.64 -7.55
N ALA A 20 22.68 -0.68 -7.45
CA ALA A 20 21.94 -1.45 -8.44
C ALA A 20 20.42 -1.20 -8.33
N LYS A 21 19.75 -1.11 -9.49
CA LYS A 21 18.28 -1.01 -9.54
C LYS A 21 17.66 -2.35 -9.07
N PRO A 22 16.70 -2.35 -8.13
CA PRO A 22 15.99 -3.56 -7.73
C PRO A 22 15.14 -4.08 -8.91
N SER A 23 15.40 -5.32 -9.33
CA SER A 23 14.69 -6.00 -10.42
C SER A 23 14.80 -7.51 -10.25
N GLY A 24 13.67 -8.22 -10.29
CA GLY A 24 13.67 -9.67 -10.48
C GLY A 24 13.95 -10.00 -11.94
N GLU A 25 15.15 -10.41 -12.32
CA GLU A 25 15.55 -10.68 -13.71
C GLU A 25 14.88 -11.94 -14.34
N LEU A 26 13.55 -12.02 -14.29
CA LEU A 26 12.75 -13.16 -14.76
C LEU A 26 12.22 -12.97 -16.18
N GLN A 27 12.24 -11.74 -16.69
CA GLN A 27 11.81 -11.38 -18.04
C GLN A 27 12.98 -10.85 -18.87
N PRO A 28 12.97 -11.01 -20.21
CA PRO A 28 14.04 -10.49 -21.07
C PRO A 28 14.18 -8.97 -20.93
N ILE A 29 15.37 -8.53 -20.52
CA ILE A 29 15.69 -7.10 -20.44
C ILE A 29 15.86 -6.57 -21.86
N THR A 30 15.13 -5.50 -22.19
CA THR A 30 15.28 -4.78 -23.45
C THR A 30 15.76 -3.36 -23.19
N LYS A 31 16.10 -2.61 -24.24
CA LYS A 31 16.56 -1.21 -24.09
C LYS A 31 15.53 -0.33 -23.37
N ASP A 32 14.25 -0.64 -23.54
CA ASP A 32 13.12 0.17 -23.05
C ASP A 32 12.37 -0.49 -21.88
N TYR A 33 12.70 -1.74 -21.54
CA TYR A 33 12.01 -2.50 -20.50
C TYR A 33 13.00 -3.15 -19.53
N CYS A 34 12.88 -2.72 -18.28
CA CYS A 34 13.52 -3.32 -17.12
C CYS A 34 12.45 -3.50 -16.06
N GLN A 35 12.35 -4.69 -15.48
CA GLN A 35 11.33 -5.02 -14.49
C GLN A 35 11.45 -4.07 -13.28
N ASP A 36 10.29 -3.61 -12.79
CA ASP A 36 10.20 -2.70 -11.66
C ASP A 36 9.23 -3.29 -10.62
N ASP A 37 9.78 -3.70 -9.50
CA ASP A 37 9.05 -4.43 -8.47
C ASP A 37 7.93 -3.55 -7.85
N GLU A 38 8.18 -2.26 -7.62
CA GLU A 38 7.16 -1.33 -7.09
C GLU A 38 6.10 -1.01 -8.15
N GLY A 39 6.50 -0.94 -9.42
CA GLY A 39 5.60 -0.83 -10.57
C GLY A 39 4.65 -2.03 -10.66
N ASP A 40 5.16 -3.24 -10.51
CA ASP A 40 4.39 -4.49 -10.53
C ASP A 40 3.43 -4.59 -9.33
N LEU A 41 3.86 -4.17 -8.13
CA LEU A 41 3.00 -4.06 -6.95
C LEU A 41 1.93 -2.98 -7.13
N GLY A 42 2.26 -1.91 -7.86
CA GLY A 42 1.47 -0.71 -8.06
C GLY A 42 1.31 0.13 -6.79
N MET A 43 2.29 0.05 -5.90
CA MET A 43 2.48 0.88 -4.71
C MET A 43 3.94 0.75 -4.26
N SER A 44 4.47 1.79 -3.61
CA SER A 44 5.83 1.74 -3.09
C SER A 44 5.95 0.86 -1.84
N TYR A 45 7.18 0.47 -1.49
CA TYR A 45 7.45 -0.27 -0.27
C TYR A 45 7.08 0.53 1.00
N ASP A 46 7.22 1.86 0.96
CA ASP A 46 6.82 2.72 2.07
C ASP A 46 5.30 2.73 2.25
N GLU A 47 4.54 2.81 1.15
CA GLU A 47 3.08 2.70 1.18
C GLU A 47 2.64 1.33 1.68
N LEU A 48 3.29 0.26 1.21
CA LEU A 48 3.01 -1.10 1.62
C LEU A 48 3.26 -1.30 3.12
N ALA A 49 4.38 -0.78 3.64
CA ALA A 49 4.70 -0.82 5.06
C ALA A 49 3.67 -0.06 5.89
N MET A 50 3.28 1.13 5.44
CA MET A 50 2.23 1.92 6.08
C MET A 50 0.90 1.15 6.18
N PHE A 51 0.42 0.58 5.08
CA PHE A 51 -0.82 -0.20 5.08
C PHE A 51 -0.71 -1.48 5.93
N ALA A 52 0.44 -2.15 5.92
CA ALA A 52 0.69 -3.32 6.76
C ALA A 52 0.64 -2.98 8.26
N ILE A 53 1.26 -1.88 8.66
CA ILE A 53 1.23 -1.36 10.04
C ILE A 53 -0.20 -1.02 10.45
N SER A 54 -0.93 -0.26 9.62
CA SER A 54 -2.33 0.08 9.89
C SER A 54 -3.22 -1.15 10.02
N ARG A 55 -3.03 -2.17 9.19
CA ARG A 55 -3.79 -3.42 9.28
C ARG A 55 -3.47 -4.20 10.55
N LYS A 56 -2.20 -4.33 10.92
CA LYS A 56 -1.77 -5.30 11.95
C LYS A 56 -1.68 -4.68 13.34
N ILE A 57 -1.03 -3.52 13.45
CA ILE A 57 -0.80 -2.85 14.74
C ILE A 57 -2.03 -2.04 15.13
N GLU A 58 -2.54 -1.23 14.19
CA GLU A 58 -3.68 -0.34 14.43
C GLU A 58 -5.04 -1.03 14.25
N ARG A 59 -5.02 -2.28 13.74
CA ARG A 59 -6.20 -3.14 13.57
C ARG A 59 -7.26 -2.54 12.66
N LEU A 60 -6.84 -1.76 11.67
CA LEU A 60 -7.75 -1.10 10.73
C LEU A 60 -8.14 -2.07 9.59
N GLY A 61 -9.45 -2.20 9.37
CA GLY A 61 -10.01 -2.77 8.12
C GLY A 61 -10.00 -1.74 6.98
N ALA A 62 -10.37 -2.14 5.77
CA ALA A 62 -10.20 -1.28 4.58
C ALA A 62 -10.92 0.08 4.70
N VAL A 63 -12.15 0.11 5.21
CA VAL A 63 -12.91 1.37 5.39
C VAL A 63 -12.26 2.27 6.44
N SER A 64 -11.86 1.71 7.59
CA SER A 64 -11.22 2.50 8.65
C SER A 64 -9.82 2.97 8.24
N MET A 65 -9.10 2.15 7.48
CA MET A 65 -7.82 2.50 6.87
C MET A 65 -7.98 3.67 5.90
N PHE A 66 -9.03 3.64 5.05
CA PHE A 66 -9.35 4.74 4.14
C PHE A 66 -9.67 6.03 4.89
N GLN A 67 -10.55 5.97 5.89
CA GLN A 67 -10.92 7.15 6.69
C GLN A 67 -9.72 7.82 7.37
N LYS A 68 -8.73 7.03 7.81
CA LYS A 68 -7.51 7.56 8.40
C LYS A 68 -6.58 8.17 7.35
N HIS A 69 -6.26 7.43 6.30
CA HIS A 69 -5.22 7.82 5.34
C HIS A 69 -5.68 8.90 4.37
N VAL A 70 -6.99 8.99 4.08
CA VAL A 70 -7.53 10.11 3.30
C VAL A 70 -7.32 11.46 3.99
N GLN A 71 -7.28 11.49 5.32
CA GLN A 71 -6.99 12.70 6.09
C GLN A 71 -5.49 12.92 6.26
N THR A 72 -4.75 11.85 6.55
CA THR A 72 -3.31 11.93 6.86
C THR A 72 -2.47 12.26 5.63
N MET A 73 -2.89 11.80 4.45
CA MET A 73 -2.21 12.02 3.18
C MET A 73 -2.90 13.08 2.30
N ALA A 74 -3.70 13.94 2.92
CA ALA A 74 -4.33 15.05 2.22
C ALA A 74 -3.25 16.01 1.69
N GLY A 75 -3.07 16.06 0.37
CA GLY A 75 -2.06 16.86 -0.32
C GLY A 75 -1.17 16.04 -1.24
N ASP A 76 -0.82 14.82 -0.84
CA ASP A 76 -0.01 13.91 -1.65
C ASP A 76 -0.88 13.06 -2.59
N TYR A 77 -2.09 12.68 -2.13
CA TYR A 77 -3.03 11.87 -2.89
C TYR A 77 -4.44 12.44 -2.86
N THR A 78 -5.15 12.27 -3.98
CA THR A 78 -6.58 12.51 -4.04
C THR A 78 -7.35 11.41 -3.27
N PRO A 79 -8.58 11.70 -2.79
CA PRO A 79 -9.42 10.69 -2.16
C PRO A 79 -9.64 9.45 -3.04
N GLN A 80 -9.75 9.63 -4.36
CA GLN A 80 -9.91 8.56 -5.33
C GLN A 80 -8.65 7.68 -5.44
N GLU A 81 -7.46 8.28 -5.57
CA GLU A 81 -6.20 7.53 -5.63
C GLU A 81 -5.95 6.74 -4.35
N MET A 82 -6.23 7.34 -3.19
CA MET A 82 -6.10 6.65 -1.90
C MET A 82 -7.07 5.48 -1.79
N ALA A 83 -8.32 5.65 -2.23
CA ALA A 83 -9.29 4.57 -2.28
C ALA A 83 -8.82 3.42 -3.19
N GLU A 84 -8.28 3.72 -4.37
CA GLU A 84 -7.76 2.72 -5.30
C GLU A 84 -6.56 1.95 -4.72
N LYS A 85 -5.60 2.64 -4.11
CA LYS A 85 -4.44 2.01 -3.45
C LYS A 85 -4.87 1.07 -2.31
N ILE A 86 -5.78 1.51 -1.45
CA ILE A 86 -6.27 0.70 -0.33
C ILE A 86 -7.07 -0.52 -0.81
N LYS A 87 -7.93 -0.33 -1.83
CA LYS A 87 -8.66 -1.43 -2.48
C LYS A 87 -7.69 -2.44 -3.08
N LYS A 88 -6.65 -1.98 -3.79
CA LYS A 88 -5.60 -2.82 -4.38
C LYS A 88 -4.82 -3.61 -3.33
N PHE A 89 -4.42 -2.96 -2.23
CA PHE A 89 -3.76 -3.62 -1.09
C PHE A 89 -4.63 -4.76 -0.53
N HIS A 90 -5.88 -4.48 -0.19
CA HIS A 90 -6.78 -5.49 0.37
C HIS A 90 -7.14 -6.60 -0.62
N TYR A 91 -7.25 -6.29 -1.90
CA TYR A 91 -7.46 -7.27 -2.97
C TYR A 91 -6.30 -8.26 -3.07
N PHE A 92 -5.07 -7.78 -3.23
CA PHE A 92 -3.90 -8.66 -3.36
C PHE A 92 -3.59 -9.43 -2.07
N LEU A 93 -3.86 -8.81 -0.92
CA LEU A 93 -3.74 -9.46 0.37
C LEU A 93 -4.72 -10.63 0.51
N ALA A 94 -5.96 -10.46 0.05
CA ALA A 94 -6.96 -11.51 0.04
C ALA A 94 -6.58 -12.62 -0.95
N LEU A 95 -6.21 -12.24 -2.18
CA LEU A 95 -5.82 -13.17 -3.25
C LEU A 95 -4.62 -14.03 -2.87
N ASN A 96 -3.58 -13.42 -2.30
CA ASN A 96 -2.32 -14.08 -1.99
C ASN A 96 -2.24 -14.64 -0.56
N ARG A 97 -3.31 -14.55 0.25
CA ARG A 97 -3.21 -14.95 1.67
C ARG A 97 -2.83 -16.42 1.85
N HIS A 98 -3.29 -17.29 0.97
CA HIS A 98 -2.93 -18.71 0.98
C HIS A 98 -1.40 -18.94 0.96
N LYS A 99 -0.60 -18.05 0.33
CA LYS A 99 0.87 -18.17 0.34
C LYS A 99 1.46 -18.05 1.75
N SER A 100 0.77 -17.37 2.66
CA SER A 100 1.23 -17.19 4.05
C SER A 100 1.04 -18.44 4.93
N THR A 101 0.24 -19.42 4.49
CA THR A 101 0.00 -20.66 5.27
C THR A 101 1.13 -21.66 5.11
N THR A 102 1.82 -21.63 3.97
CA THR A 102 2.96 -22.50 3.63
C THR A 102 4.29 -21.75 3.61
N LEU A 103 4.32 -20.50 4.09
CA LEU A 103 5.53 -19.68 4.16
C LEU A 103 6.56 -20.30 5.11
N THR A 104 7.83 -20.30 4.70
CA THR A 104 8.95 -20.75 5.54
C THR A 104 9.00 -19.95 6.85
N PRO A 105 9.19 -20.63 8.00
CA PRO A 105 9.41 -19.95 9.28
C PRO A 105 10.54 -18.91 9.18
N ALA A 106 10.27 -17.68 9.60
CA ALA A 106 11.20 -16.56 9.53
C ALA A 106 11.42 -15.94 10.93
N TYR A 107 12.57 -15.30 11.12
CA TYR A 107 12.90 -14.58 12.35
C TYR A 107 11.90 -13.44 12.60
N HIS A 108 11.43 -13.32 13.85
CA HIS A 108 10.55 -12.22 14.23
C HIS A 108 11.35 -10.94 14.48
N ALA A 109 11.38 -10.04 13.49
CA ALA A 109 11.98 -8.71 13.65
C ALA A 109 10.95 -7.59 13.82
N THR A 110 9.75 -7.74 13.25
CA THR A 110 8.75 -6.67 13.16
C THR A 110 7.41 -7.08 13.75
N SER A 111 6.79 -6.21 14.56
CA SER A 111 5.49 -6.47 15.20
C SER A 111 4.31 -6.58 14.21
N TYR A 112 4.46 -6.08 12.99
CA TYR A 112 3.43 -6.15 11.94
C TYR A 112 3.56 -7.37 11.01
N SER A 113 4.33 -8.39 11.39
CA SER A 113 4.55 -9.58 10.57
C SER A 113 3.23 -10.26 10.14
N PRO A 114 3.09 -10.69 8.88
CA PRO A 114 1.88 -11.33 8.36
C PRO A 114 1.86 -12.86 8.54
N HIS A 115 2.83 -13.45 9.24
CA HIS A 115 3.04 -14.90 9.32
C HIS A 115 1.90 -15.64 10.04
N ASN A 116 1.25 -16.58 9.35
CA ASN A 116 -0.02 -17.17 9.79
C ASN A 116 0.13 -18.10 11.02
N ASN A 117 1.23 -18.84 11.12
CA ASN A 117 1.40 -19.88 12.16
C ASN A 117 1.51 -19.34 13.59
N TRP A 118 1.97 -18.10 13.80
CA TRP A 118 2.26 -17.62 15.16
C TRP A 118 1.94 -16.15 15.42
N CYS A 119 1.97 -15.25 14.43
CA CYS A 119 1.76 -13.80 14.70
C CYS A 119 0.47 -13.23 14.11
N ASP A 120 -0.02 -13.70 12.97
CA ASP A 120 -1.22 -13.17 12.32
C ASP A 120 -2.15 -14.29 11.85
N SER A 121 -2.70 -15.08 12.78
CA SER A 121 -3.68 -16.13 12.43
C SER A 121 -4.95 -15.50 11.86
N ARG A 122 -5.23 -15.75 10.58
CA ARG A 122 -6.43 -15.26 9.89
C ARG A 122 -6.96 -16.30 8.90
N GLN A 123 -8.17 -16.07 8.42
CA GLN A 123 -8.70 -16.79 7.26
C GLN A 123 -7.77 -16.61 6.06
N PHE A 124 -7.63 -17.65 5.24
CA PHE A 124 -6.84 -17.63 4.01
C PHE A 124 -7.70 -17.72 2.75
N LEU A 125 -8.95 -18.16 2.88
CA LEU A 125 -9.95 -18.14 1.81
C LEU A 125 -10.89 -16.96 2.05
N PHE A 126 -10.61 -15.84 1.39
CA PHE A 126 -11.47 -14.65 1.46
C PHE A 126 -12.51 -14.66 0.34
N PRO A 127 -13.70 -14.09 0.56
CA PRO A 127 -14.63 -13.82 -0.53
C PRO A 127 -14.02 -12.78 -1.47
N PHE A 128 -14.48 -12.77 -2.72
CA PHE A 128 -14.02 -11.84 -3.73
C PHE A 128 -14.25 -10.39 -3.26
N GLN A 129 -13.14 -9.70 -2.94
CA GLN A 129 -13.20 -8.40 -2.26
C GLN A 129 -13.79 -7.30 -3.16
N ASN A 130 -13.60 -7.40 -4.48
CA ASN A 130 -14.04 -6.37 -5.45
C ASN A 130 -15.56 -6.21 -5.51
N THR A 131 -16.33 -7.18 -5.02
CA THR A 131 -17.79 -7.13 -4.94
C THR A 131 -18.29 -7.02 -3.50
N GLY A 132 -17.40 -6.74 -2.55
CA GLY A 132 -17.72 -6.65 -1.14
C GLY A 132 -18.32 -5.30 -0.74
N HIS A 133 -19.26 -5.33 0.21
CA HIS A 133 -19.83 -4.13 0.85
C HIS A 133 -18.76 -3.14 1.35
N THR A 134 -17.59 -3.64 1.75
CA THR A 134 -16.48 -2.81 2.20
C THR A 134 -15.97 -1.86 1.10
N PHE A 135 -15.86 -2.34 -0.15
CA PHE A 135 -15.35 -1.51 -1.26
C PHE A 135 -16.41 -0.52 -1.72
N GLN A 136 -17.67 -0.96 -1.81
CA GLN A 136 -18.81 -0.07 -2.08
C GLN A 136 -18.87 1.08 -1.08
N LYS A 137 -18.68 0.79 0.21
CA LYS A 137 -18.65 1.82 1.27
C LYS A 137 -17.47 2.79 1.11
N ILE A 138 -16.33 2.33 0.61
CA ILE A 138 -15.21 3.24 0.30
C ILE A 138 -15.61 4.15 -0.86
N ASP A 139 -16.19 3.60 -1.93
CA ASP A 139 -16.63 4.38 -3.09
C ASP A 139 -17.69 5.43 -2.70
N ASP A 140 -18.66 5.07 -1.86
CA ASP A 140 -19.67 5.99 -1.32
C ASP A 140 -19.04 7.12 -0.50
N LEU A 141 -18.03 6.80 0.32
CA LEU A 141 -17.30 7.78 1.13
C LEU A 141 -16.47 8.71 0.26
N THR A 142 -15.79 8.19 -0.76
CA THR A 142 -15.03 8.99 -1.72
C THR A 142 -15.95 9.97 -2.45
N ALA A 143 -17.08 9.48 -2.99
CA ALA A 143 -18.06 10.33 -3.66
C ALA A 143 -18.66 11.41 -2.73
N LEU A 144 -18.82 11.11 -1.44
CA LEU A 144 -19.26 12.08 -0.45
C LEU A 144 -18.21 13.18 -0.20
N ILE A 145 -16.93 12.80 -0.14
CA ILE A 145 -15.81 13.74 0.05
C ILE A 145 -15.72 14.67 -1.17
N GLU A 146 -15.71 14.12 -2.38
CA GLU A 146 -15.65 14.91 -3.62
C GLU A 146 -16.83 15.88 -3.75
N LYS A 147 -18.05 15.43 -3.42
CA LYS A 147 -19.23 16.32 -3.39
C LYS A 147 -19.03 17.46 -2.41
N ARG A 148 -18.48 17.21 -1.22
CA ARG A 148 -18.22 18.26 -0.23
C ARG A 148 -17.13 19.23 -0.70
N GLU A 149 -16.06 18.73 -1.29
CA GLU A 149 -15.00 19.55 -1.86
C GLU A 149 -15.52 20.45 -2.97
N TYR A 150 -16.35 19.91 -3.87
CA TYR A 150 -17.01 20.70 -4.92
C TYR A 150 -17.92 21.79 -4.34
N GLN A 151 -18.74 21.47 -3.33
CA GLN A 151 -19.58 22.48 -2.66
C GLN A 151 -18.76 23.55 -1.96
N ASN A 152 -17.65 23.17 -1.32
CA ASN A 152 -16.73 24.12 -0.69
C ASN A 152 -16.09 25.06 -1.71
N GLN A 153 -15.72 24.55 -2.89
CA GLN A 153 -15.20 25.36 -3.99
C GLN A 153 -16.24 26.35 -4.53
N LEU A 154 -17.50 25.92 -4.71
CA LEU A 154 -18.59 26.80 -5.13
C LEU A 154 -18.85 27.93 -4.11
N ASN A 155 -18.82 27.60 -2.82
CA ASN A 155 -19.03 28.57 -1.74
C ASN A 155 -17.84 29.52 -1.56
N ALA A 156 -16.63 29.11 -1.93
CA ALA A 156 -15.41 29.91 -1.86
C ALA A 156 -15.22 30.83 -3.07
N ALA A 157 -15.87 30.55 -4.20
CA ALA A 157 -15.84 31.44 -5.37
C ALA A 157 -16.55 32.77 -5.04
N PRO A 158 -15.88 33.92 -5.11
CA PRO A 158 -16.48 35.20 -4.74
C PRO A 158 -17.65 35.52 -5.69
N ILE A 159 -18.73 36.03 -5.10
CA ILE A 159 -19.85 36.68 -5.79
C ILE A 159 -19.30 37.96 -6.47
N MET A 160 -18.59 37.82 -7.58
CA MET A 160 -18.01 38.94 -8.33
C MET A 160 -18.21 38.81 -9.85
N ALA A 161 -19.26 38.08 -10.28
CA ALA A 161 -19.67 38.02 -11.69
C ALA A 161 -21.16 38.33 -11.91
N LYS A 162 -21.79 39.05 -10.96
CA LYS A 162 -23.13 39.62 -11.11
C LYS A 162 -23.13 41.06 -10.60
N LEU A 163 -22.53 41.95 -11.38
CA LEU A 163 -22.86 43.38 -11.49
C LEU A 163 -22.45 43.84 -12.88
#